data_AF-A0A942M9D3-F1
#
_entry.id   AF-A0A942M9D3-F1
#
_cell.length_a   1.000
_cell.length_b   1.000
_cell.length_c   1.000
_cell.angle_alpha   90.00
_cell.angle_beta   90.00
_cell.angle_gamma   90.00
#
_symmetry.space_group_name_H-M   'P 1'
#
loop_
_entity.id
_entity.type
_entity.pdbx_description
1 polymer ?
#
loop_
_entity_poly.entity_id
_entity_poly.type
_entity_poly.pdbx_seq_one_letter_code
_entity_poly.pdbx_strand_id
1 'polypeptide(L)' 'MSNVKNYTEQGGAKTVIGGELDIPTGGKLTFEGTELKPAVVQGDSIASTVTEVVADFNALLAKLKAAGLMRSE' A
#
# COMPACT_ATOMS: atom_id res chain seq x y z
N MET A 1 13.75 18.75 -27.61
CA MET A 1 12.63 18.22 -26.80
C MET A 1 13.14 17.91 -25.42
N SER A 2 12.43 18.34 -24.37
CA SER A 2 12.79 18.01 -22.99
C SER A 2 12.22 16.63 -22.65
N ASN A 3 13.09 15.64 -22.45
CA ASN A 3 12.72 14.28 -22.04
C ASN A 3 12.45 14.24 -20.52
N VAL A 4 11.53 15.09 -20.05
CA VAL A 4 11.20 15.14 -18.62
C VAL A 4 10.36 13.91 -18.29
N LYS A 5 10.99 12.89 -17.71
CA LYS A 5 10.30 11.67 -17.28
C LYS A 5 9.28 11.94 -16.17
N ASN A 6 9.57 12.90 -15.29
CA ASN A 6 8.76 13.20 -14.11
C ASN A 6 8.28 14.65 -14.14
N TYR A 7 6.97 14.90 -14.20
CA TYR A 7 6.42 16.25 -14.37
C TYR A 7 5.11 16.44 -13.60
N THR A 8 4.76 17.70 -13.34
CA THR A 8 3.50 18.08 -12.71
C THR A 8 2.55 18.73 -13.72
N GLU A 9 1.27 18.41 -13.64
CA GLU A 9 0.22 18.94 -14.52
C GLU A 9 -0.69 19.90 -13.73
N GLN A 10 -1.31 20.86 -14.45
CA GLN A 10 -2.42 21.70 -13.95
C GLN A 10 -2.15 22.35 -12.58
N GLY A 11 -1.00 23.01 -12.43
CA GLY A 11 -0.67 23.70 -11.19
C GLY A 11 -0.45 22.78 -9.98
N GLY A 12 -0.15 21.50 -10.20
CA GLY A 12 0.17 20.52 -9.15
C GLY A 12 -0.93 19.51 -8.84
N ALA A 13 -2.05 19.52 -9.58
CA ALA A 13 -3.15 18.56 -9.38
C ALA A 13 -2.72 17.10 -9.60
N LYS A 14 -1.70 16.87 -10.43
CA LYS A 14 -1.15 15.55 -10.72
C LYS A 14 0.36 15.62 -10.86
N THR A 15 1.05 14.68 -10.25
CA THR A 15 2.47 14.42 -10.47
C THR A 15 2.61 13.08 -11.17
N VAL A 16 3.24 13.07 -12.34
CA VAL A 16 3.55 11.84 -13.10
C VAL A 16 5.00 11.48 -12.82
N ILE A 17 5.23 10.23 -12.41
CA ILE A 17 6.57 9.64 -12.28
C ILE A 17 6.75 8.63 -13.42
N GLY A 18 7.51 9.01 -14.45
CA GLY A 18 7.87 8.13 -15.56
C GLY A 18 9.18 7.35 -15.34
N GLY A 19 9.84 7.55 -14.18
CA GLY A 19 10.98 6.78 -13.71
C GLY A 19 10.66 5.99 -12.44
N GLU A 20 11.63 5.91 -11.52
CA GLU A 20 11.47 5.30 -10.20
C GLU A 20 11.21 6.40 -9.15
N LEU A 21 10.38 6.07 -8.15
CA LEU A 21 10.24 6.85 -6.92
C LEU A 21 10.89 6.06 -5.78
N ASP A 22 12.13 6.39 -5.46
CA ASP A 22 12.82 5.85 -4.28
C ASP A 22 12.47 6.70 -3.04
N ILE A 23 12.05 6.03 -1.96
CA ILE A 23 11.67 6.65 -0.69
C ILE A 23 12.68 6.16 0.36
N PRO A 24 13.75 6.93 0.64
CA PRO A 24 14.81 6.51 1.54
C PRO A 24 14.36 6.54 3.01
N THR A 25 15.24 6.07 3.90
CA THR A 25 15.00 6.03 5.36
C THR A 25 14.44 7.35 5.89
N GLY A 26 13.29 7.28 6.56
CA GLY A 26 12.58 8.42 7.14
C GLY A 26 11.54 9.06 6.21
N GLY A 27 11.58 8.77 4.91
CA GLY A 27 10.51 9.11 3.97
C GLY A 27 9.27 8.25 4.18
N LYS A 28 8.09 8.82 3.90
CA LYS A 28 6.79 8.13 4.03
C LYS A 28 5.91 8.46 2.84
N LEU A 29 5.28 7.43 2.28
CA LEU A 29 4.11 7.60 1.40
C LEU A 29 2.87 7.41 2.25
N THR A 30 1.95 8.36 2.24
CA THR A 30 0.71 8.28 3.02
C THR A 30 -0.50 8.51 2.13
N PHE A 31 -1.59 7.81 2.42
CA PHE A 31 -2.92 8.04 1.88
C PHE A 31 -3.83 8.47 3.02
N GLU A 32 -4.30 9.73 2.99
CA GLU A 32 -5.20 10.28 4.03
C GLU A 32 -4.64 10.08 5.47
N GLY A 33 -3.33 10.23 5.63
CA GLY A 33 -2.63 10.05 6.92
C GLY A 33 -2.26 8.60 7.27
N THR A 34 -2.71 7.62 6.48
CA THR A 34 -2.30 6.21 6.63
C THR A 34 -1.04 5.94 5.81
N GLU A 35 0.03 5.52 6.47
CA GLU A 35 1.30 5.19 5.81
C GLU A 35 1.18 3.90 4.97
N LEU A 36 1.57 3.99 3.69
CA LEU A 36 1.76 2.83 2.82
C LEU A 36 3.10 2.19 3.13
N LYS A 37 3.07 0.95 3.60
CA LYS A 37 4.25 0.12 3.86
C LYS A 37 3.96 -1.33 3.48
N PRO A 38 4.97 -2.19 3.31
CA PRO A 38 4.75 -3.62 3.12
C PRO A 38 3.89 -4.20 4.27
N ALA A 39 2.90 -5.02 3.91
CA ALA A 39 2.11 -5.72 4.92
C ALA A 39 2.97 -6.71 5.71
N VAL A 40 2.60 -6.89 6.98
CA VAL A 40 3.15 -7.95 7.80
C VAL A 40 2.80 -9.30 7.15
N VAL A 41 3.74 -10.24 7.21
CA VAL A 41 3.58 -11.58 6.65
C VAL A 41 2.29 -12.24 7.17
N GLN A 42 1.53 -12.82 6.24
CA GLN A 42 0.45 -13.76 6.53
C GLN A 42 0.99 -15.17 6.24
N GLY A 43 1.01 -16.04 7.24
CA GLY A 43 1.36 -17.45 7.03
C GLY A 43 0.26 -18.17 6.26
N ASP A 44 0.62 -19.31 5.65
CA ASP A 44 -0.32 -20.18 4.96
C ASP A 44 -1.43 -20.64 5.91
N SER A 45 -2.66 -20.67 5.40
CA SER A 45 -3.79 -21.20 6.15
C SER A 45 -3.69 -22.72 6.22
N ILE A 46 -3.77 -23.26 7.45
CA ILE A 46 -3.88 -24.70 7.73
C ILE A 46 -5.28 -25.06 8.23
N ALA A 47 -6.25 -24.18 7.99
CA ALA A 47 -7.62 -24.31 8.44
C ALA A 47 -8.28 -25.60 7.91
N SER A 48 -8.98 -26.31 8.78
CA SER A 48 -9.75 -27.51 8.46
C SER A 48 -11.26 -27.26 8.42
N THR A 49 -11.69 -26.08 8.88
CA THR A 49 -13.09 -25.65 8.93
C THR A 49 -13.28 -24.28 8.28
N VAL A 50 -14.51 -23.99 7.86
CA VAL A 50 -14.87 -22.69 7.29
C VAL A 50 -14.64 -21.56 8.30
N THR A 51 -14.95 -21.79 9.58
CA THR A 51 -14.74 -20.80 10.65
C THR A 51 -13.27 -20.41 10.78
N GLU A 52 -12.37 -21.38 10.70
CA GLU A 52 -10.92 -21.13 10.73
C GLU A 52 -10.45 -20.38 9.48
N VAL A 53 -10.95 -20.72 8.29
CA VAL A 53 -10.65 -19.97 7.05
C VAL A 53 -11.10 -18.51 7.16
N VAL A 54 -12.28 -18.25 7.72
CA VAL A 54 -12.78 -16.88 7.94
C VAL A 54 -11.88 -16.11 8.91
N ALA A 55 -11.37 -16.77 9.95
CA ALA A 55 -10.44 -16.16 10.89
C ALA A 55 -9.11 -15.79 10.21
N ASP A 56 -8.51 -16.71 9.45
CA ASP A 56 -7.27 -16.47 8.72
C ASP A 56 -7.42 -15.36 7.67
N PHE A 57 -8.55 -15.34 6.96
CA PHE A 57 -8.86 -14.31 5.99
C PHE A 57 -9.00 -12.93 6.63
N ASN A 58 -9.77 -12.82 7.72
CA ASN A 58 -9.92 -11.55 8.43
C ASN A 58 -8.59 -11.06 9.03
N ALA A 59 -7.71 -11.97 9.45
CA ALA A 59 -6.36 -11.62 9.88
C ALA A 59 -5.52 -11.03 8.73
N LEU A 60 -5.61 -11.59 7.52
CA LEU A 60 -4.98 -11.01 6.33
C LEU A 60 -5.54 -9.62 6.02
N LEU A 61 -6.86 -9.45 6.02
CA LEU A 61 -7.50 -8.14 5.78
C LEU A 61 -7.03 -7.08 6.78
N ALA A 62 -6.95 -7.44 8.06
CA ALA A 62 -6.44 -6.54 9.09
C ALA A 62 -4.98 -6.11 8.81
N LYS A 63 -4.12 -7.04 8.38
CA LYS A 63 -2.72 -6.74 8.01
C LYS A 63 -2.63 -5.82 6.81
N LEU A 64 -3.47 -6.01 5.79
CA LEU A 64 -3.52 -5.15 4.60
C LEU A 64 -4.01 -3.74 4.94
N LYS A 65 -5.05 -3.61 5.78
CA LYS A 65 -5.54 -2.31 6.27
C LYS A 65 -4.46 -1.57 7.06
N ALA A 66 -3.81 -2.25 8.01
CA ALA A 66 -2.73 -1.67 8.82
C ALA A 66 -1.47 -1.26 8.02
N ALA A 67 -1.30 -1.85 6.83
CA ALA A 67 -0.20 -1.54 5.91
C ALA A 67 -0.51 -0.38 4.94
N GLY A 68 -1.73 0.17 4.98
CA GLY A 68 -2.19 1.17 4.02
C GLY A 68 -2.43 0.61 2.61
N LEU A 69 -2.44 -0.72 2.45
CA LEU A 69 -2.70 -1.41 1.18
C LEU A 69 -4.21 -1.62 0.92
N MET A 70 -5.03 -1.50 1.96
CA MET A 70 -6.48 -1.53 1.89
C MET A 70 -7.05 -0.40 2.76
N ARG A 71 -8.15 0.21 2.31
CA ARG A 71 -8.84 1.23 3.11
C ARG A 71 -9.42 0.61 4.40
N SER A 72 -9.23 1.31 5.51
CA SER A 72 -10.10 1.19 6.68
C SER A 72 -11.48 1.72 6.30
N GLU A 73 -12.54 1.14 6.86
CA GLU A 73 -13.92 1.61 6.64
C GLU A 73 -14.11 3.11 6.86
#